data_AF-A0A2W4YA73-F1
#
_entry.id   AF-A0A2W4YA73-F1
#
_cell.length_a   1.000
_cell.length_b   1.000
_cell.length_c   1.000
_cell.angle_alpha   90.00
_cell.angle_beta   90.00
_cell.angle_gamma   90.00
#
_symmetry.space_group_name_H-M   'P 1'
#
loop_
_entity.id
_entity.type
_entity.pdbx_description
1 polymer ?
#
loop_
_entity_poly.entity_id
_entity_poly.type
_entity_poly.pdbx_seq_one_letter_code
_entity_poly.pdbx_strand_id
1 'polypeptide(L)'
;SLLNFLTGKLQKESSFREEIKETYERRVTDLSSHLDAIAAEIQIATGKEVLVIIDDLDKLELPVVKTIFYDHIRALFSPNFRIVFTVPIAVVREPWLIATLESERRTVVMLSVTKFFPKVLAHQPDAEPIQKNVEILEAMLDKRIDDALIEPDVKRQIVMLSGGVLREQVRLAQECCRECMLELRINQERTDLKIDAAILKEAAKNLRNQFARTLGTQLYDLLKETYESFTPPDIKSADFLELLHGLYVLEYENDELWYDLHPLVKDLLRQRGLIA
;
A
#
# COMPACT_ATOMS: atom_id res chain seq x y z
N SER A 1 -43.80 -10.02 26.23
CA SER A 1 -43.04 -9.23 25.25
C SER A 1 -41.62 -9.74 25.13
N LEU A 2 -41.21 -10.21 23.95
CA LEU A 2 -39.80 -10.39 23.56
C LEU A 2 -38.98 -9.11 23.83
N LEU A 3 -39.63 -7.95 23.72
CA LEU A 3 -39.07 -6.65 24.09
C LEU A 3 -38.64 -6.57 25.56
N ASN A 4 -39.33 -7.23 26.51
CA ASN A 4 -38.93 -7.20 27.94
C ASN A 4 -37.75 -8.13 28.24
N PHE A 5 -37.57 -9.19 27.43
CA PHE A 5 -36.39 -10.06 27.48
C PHE A 5 -35.17 -9.39 26.86
N LEU A 6 -35.37 -8.60 25.79
CA LEU A 6 -34.33 -7.80 25.15
C LEU A 6 -33.93 -6.58 26.00
N THR A 7 -34.87 -5.88 26.64
CA THR A 7 -34.55 -4.76 27.55
C THR A 7 -33.89 -5.20 28.85
N GLY A 8 -34.22 -6.39 29.38
CA GLY A 8 -33.51 -6.99 30.51
C GLY A 8 -32.06 -7.36 30.22
N LYS A 9 -31.70 -7.60 28.94
CA LYS A 9 -30.31 -7.84 28.50
C LYS A 9 -29.53 -6.54 28.23
N LEU A 10 -30.21 -5.46 27.85
CA LEU A 10 -29.59 -4.15 27.63
C LEU A 10 -29.07 -3.50 28.93
N GLN A 11 -29.62 -3.85 30.10
CA GLN A 11 -29.09 -3.43 31.41
C GLN A 11 -27.77 -4.12 31.81
N LYS A 12 -27.26 -5.08 31.02
CA LYS A 12 -26.02 -5.84 31.27
C LYS A 12 -24.90 -5.51 30.28
N GLU A 13 -24.86 -4.29 29.74
CA GLU A 13 -23.80 -3.89 28.81
C GLU A 13 -22.39 -4.01 29.38
N SER A 14 -22.17 -3.74 30.67
CA SER A 14 -20.84 -3.88 31.27
C SER A 14 -20.43 -5.34 31.41
N SER A 15 -21.26 -6.18 32.06
CA SER A 15 -20.93 -7.59 32.30
C SER A 15 -20.81 -8.40 31.01
N PHE A 16 -21.60 -8.06 29.98
CA PHE A 16 -21.52 -8.72 28.67
C PHE A 16 -20.26 -8.30 27.90
N ARG A 17 -19.85 -7.02 27.98
CA ARG A 17 -18.57 -6.57 27.43
C ARG A 17 -17.38 -7.18 28.17
N GLU A 18 -17.49 -7.35 29.49
CA GLU A 18 -16.48 -8.00 30.34
C GLU A 18 -16.32 -9.48 29.99
N GLU A 19 -17.44 -10.21 29.84
CA GLU A 19 -17.44 -11.64 29.45
C GLU A 19 -16.89 -11.86 28.03
N ILE A 20 -17.22 -10.98 27.08
CA ILE A 20 -16.65 -10.99 25.72
C ILE A 20 -15.14 -10.72 25.78
N LYS A 21 -14.71 -9.73 26.57
CA LYS A 21 -13.31 -9.35 26.72
C LYS A 21 -12.49 -10.48 27.35
N GLU A 22 -12.96 -11.07 28.45
CA GLU A 22 -12.31 -12.21 29.11
C GLU A 22 -12.23 -13.43 28.16
N THR A 23 -13.32 -13.72 27.45
CA THR A 23 -13.34 -14.84 26.48
C THR A 23 -12.36 -14.59 25.33
N TYR A 24 -12.26 -13.36 24.84
CA TYR A 24 -11.34 -12.99 23.78
C TYR A 24 -9.88 -13.03 24.24
N GLU A 25 -9.56 -12.44 25.39
CA GLU A 25 -8.21 -12.46 25.98
C GLU A 25 -7.73 -13.89 26.25
N ARG A 26 -8.62 -14.76 26.75
CA ARG A 26 -8.31 -16.18 26.94
C ARG A 26 -8.01 -16.88 25.61
N ARG A 27 -8.79 -16.63 24.56
CA ARG A 27 -8.57 -17.20 23.23
C ARG A 27 -7.26 -16.74 22.61
N VAL A 28 -6.88 -15.47 22.78
CA VAL A 28 -5.59 -14.95 22.30
C VAL A 28 -4.44 -15.65 23.02
N THR A 29 -4.51 -15.78 24.34
CA THR A 29 -3.48 -16.45 25.15
C THR A 29 -3.33 -17.93 24.78
N ASP A 30 -4.45 -18.63 24.61
CA ASP A 30 -4.46 -20.03 24.18
C ASP A 30 -3.86 -20.18 22.78
N LEU A 31 -4.21 -19.29 21.84
CA LEU A 31 -3.67 -19.31 20.48
C LEU A 31 -2.15 -19.08 20.48
N SER A 32 -1.66 -18.07 21.20
CA SER A 32 -0.24 -17.76 21.26
C SER A 32 0.57 -18.90 21.88
N SER A 33 0.02 -19.57 22.89
CA SER A 33 0.65 -20.76 23.49
C SER A 33 0.79 -21.90 22.47
N HIS A 34 -0.20 -22.13 21.63
CA HIS A 34 -0.10 -23.14 20.56
C HIS A 34 0.90 -22.73 19.48
N LEU A 35 0.94 -21.45 19.09
CA LEU A 35 1.91 -20.96 18.12
C LEU A 35 3.35 -21.10 18.63
N ASP A 36 3.57 -20.81 19.91
CA ASP A 36 4.88 -20.95 20.55
C ASP A 36 5.34 -22.42 20.62
N ALA A 37 4.42 -23.34 20.89
CA ALA A 37 4.71 -24.77 20.86
C ALA A 37 5.12 -25.23 19.44
N ILE A 38 4.39 -24.78 18.41
CA ILE A 38 4.74 -25.07 17.01
C ILE A 38 6.13 -24.50 16.67
N ALA A 39 6.40 -23.26 17.07
CA ALA A 39 7.70 -22.63 16.84
C ALA A 39 8.83 -23.40 17.54
N ALA A 40 8.62 -23.83 18.79
CA ALA A 40 9.60 -24.61 19.54
C ALA A 40 9.94 -25.95 18.85
N GLU A 41 8.94 -26.69 18.37
CA GLU A 41 9.14 -27.94 17.63
C GLU A 41 9.95 -27.72 16.35
N ILE A 42 9.67 -26.65 15.60
CA ILE A 42 10.44 -26.29 14.40
C ILE A 42 11.89 -25.95 14.77
N GLN A 43 12.11 -25.20 15.85
CA GLN A 43 13.47 -24.85 16.30
C GLN A 43 14.26 -26.08 16.73
N ILE A 44 13.64 -27.01 17.48
CA ILE A 44 14.26 -28.27 17.89
C ILE A 44 14.65 -29.11 16.67
N ALA A 45 13.76 -29.23 15.69
CA ALA A 45 14.00 -30.04 14.50
C ALA A 45 15.05 -29.45 13.55
N THR A 46 15.17 -28.12 13.49
CA THR A 46 16.01 -27.44 12.49
C THR A 46 17.30 -26.84 13.06
N GLY A 47 17.37 -26.63 14.38
CA GLY A 47 18.45 -25.89 15.04
C GLY A 47 18.51 -24.40 14.66
N LYS A 48 17.45 -23.85 14.06
CA LYS A 48 17.37 -22.46 13.59
C LYS A 48 16.24 -21.72 14.29
N GLU A 49 16.44 -20.44 14.56
CA GLU A 49 15.37 -19.57 15.09
C GLU A 49 14.23 -19.41 14.07
N VAL A 50 12.99 -19.36 14.57
CA VAL A 50 11.80 -19.16 13.74
C VAL A 50 11.58 -17.67 13.48
N LEU A 51 11.40 -17.35 12.20
CA LEU A 51 10.96 -16.05 11.71
C LEU A 51 9.65 -16.22 10.96
N VAL A 52 8.61 -15.50 11.40
CA VAL A 52 7.32 -15.43 10.71
C VAL A 52 7.23 -14.09 9.99
N ILE A 53 6.78 -14.12 8.74
CA ILE A 53 6.51 -12.90 7.95
C ILE A 53 5.01 -12.87 7.69
N ILE A 54 4.34 -11.85 8.20
CA ILE A 54 2.95 -11.55 7.89
C ILE A 54 2.94 -10.36 6.92
N ASP A 55 2.82 -10.70 5.65
CA ASP A 55 2.79 -9.75 4.54
C ASP A 55 1.38 -9.23 4.28
N ASP A 56 1.26 -8.20 3.44
CA ASP A 56 0.01 -7.67 2.89
C ASP A 56 -1.02 -7.07 3.85
N LEU A 57 -0.70 -6.87 5.14
CA LEU A 57 -1.56 -6.12 6.06
C LEU A 57 -1.74 -4.65 5.63
N ASP A 58 -0.80 -4.10 4.86
CA ASP A 58 -0.87 -2.78 4.25
C ASP A 58 -1.90 -2.67 3.11
N LYS A 59 -2.37 -3.81 2.58
CA LYS A 59 -3.39 -3.87 1.52
C LYS A 59 -4.82 -3.99 2.06
N LEU A 60 -4.97 -4.14 3.39
CA LEU A 60 -6.28 -4.25 4.02
C LEU A 60 -7.05 -2.92 3.95
N GLU A 61 -8.37 -3.01 3.98
CA GLU A 61 -9.23 -1.83 4.04
C GLU A 61 -9.06 -1.11 5.38
N LEU A 62 -9.14 0.23 5.36
CA LEU A 62 -8.94 1.06 6.54
C LEU A 62 -9.78 0.65 7.78
N PRO A 63 -11.04 0.20 7.66
CA PRO A 63 -11.79 -0.30 8.82
C PRO A 63 -11.16 -1.54 9.47
N VAL A 64 -10.69 -2.49 8.66
CA VAL A 64 -10.05 -3.73 9.14
C VAL A 64 -8.70 -3.40 9.79
N VAL A 65 -7.93 -2.54 9.13
CA VAL A 65 -6.68 -2.00 9.64
C VAL A 65 -6.88 -1.36 11.00
N LYS A 66 -7.91 -0.52 11.16
CA LYS A 66 -8.23 0.11 12.45
C LYS A 66 -8.49 -0.95 13.52
N THR A 67 -9.30 -1.95 13.26
CA THR A 67 -9.56 -3.01 14.24
C THR A 67 -8.29 -3.77 14.64
N ILE A 68 -7.42 -4.12 13.69
CA ILE A 68 -6.19 -4.86 13.99
C ILE A 68 -5.20 -4.00 14.78
N PHE A 69 -4.90 -2.80 14.29
CA PHE A 69 -3.83 -1.98 14.85
C PHE A 69 -4.31 -1.12 16.02
N TYR A 70 -5.50 -0.54 15.98
CA TYR A 70 -5.98 0.36 17.05
C TYR A 70 -6.49 -0.44 18.25
N ASP A 71 -7.34 -1.43 17.98
CA ASP A 71 -8.04 -2.13 19.05
C ASP A 71 -7.21 -3.31 19.60
N HIS A 72 -6.35 -3.91 18.77
CA HIS A 72 -5.80 -5.25 19.05
C HIS A 72 -4.30 -5.42 18.79
N ILE A 73 -3.52 -4.35 18.60
CA ILE A 73 -2.10 -4.46 18.25
C ILE A 73 -1.26 -5.27 19.25
N ARG A 74 -1.59 -5.22 20.54
CA ARG A 74 -0.89 -6.02 21.57
C ARG A 74 -1.03 -7.52 21.35
N ALA A 75 -2.12 -7.98 20.75
CA ALA A 75 -2.28 -9.40 20.40
C ALA A 75 -1.23 -9.84 19.36
N LEU A 76 -0.82 -8.94 18.46
CA LEU A 76 0.24 -9.20 17.47
C LEU A 76 1.62 -9.39 18.11
N PHE A 77 1.81 -8.92 19.34
CA PHE A 77 3.07 -9.03 20.09
C PHE A 77 3.13 -10.22 21.03
N SER A 78 2.02 -10.96 21.17
CA SER A 78 1.90 -12.05 22.14
C SER A 78 2.72 -13.30 21.83
N PRO A 79 2.97 -13.70 20.56
CA PRO A 79 3.78 -14.89 20.31
C PRO A 79 5.28 -14.67 20.65
N ASN A 80 5.93 -15.69 21.20
CA ASN A 80 7.31 -15.67 21.64
C ASN A 80 8.31 -16.10 20.54
N PHE A 81 8.17 -15.51 19.35
CA PHE A 81 9.09 -15.67 18.23
C PHE A 81 9.17 -14.40 17.40
N ARG A 82 10.12 -14.33 16.46
CA ARG A 82 10.32 -13.14 15.64
C ARG A 82 9.24 -13.06 14.57
N ILE A 83 8.58 -11.91 14.47
CA ILE A 83 7.58 -11.64 13.45
C ILE A 83 7.93 -10.33 12.74
N VAL A 84 7.83 -10.35 11.42
CA VAL A 84 7.85 -9.14 10.57
C VAL A 84 6.44 -8.92 10.05
N PHE A 85 5.90 -7.73 10.27
CA PHE A 85 4.59 -7.31 9.77
C PHE A 85 4.76 -6.24 8.70
N THR A 86 3.95 -6.26 7.65
CA THR A 86 3.68 -5.02 6.91
C THR A 86 2.66 -4.18 7.68
N VAL A 87 2.78 -2.86 7.58
CA VAL A 87 1.85 -1.92 8.23
C VAL A 87 1.50 -0.84 7.22
N PRO A 88 0.21 -0.53 7.01
CA PRO A 88 -0.16 0.52 6.09
C PRO A 88 0.36 1.89 6.53
N ILE A 89 0.86 2.67 5.57
CA ILE A 89 1.45 4.00 5.80
C ILE A 89 0.50 4.96 6.52
N ALA A 90 -0.81 4.85 6.24
CA ALA A 90 -1.83 5.69 6.89
C ALA A 90 -1.91 5.46 8.41
N VAL A 91 -1.58 4.25 8.89
CA VAL A 91 -1.63 3.89 10.32
C VAL A 91 -0.40 4.39 11.05
N VAL A 92 0.77 4.31 10.41
CA VAL A 92 2.05 4.79 10.96
C VAL A 92 2.00 6.29 11.30
N ARG A 93 1.11 7.05 10.64
CA ARG A 93 0.90 8.47 10.93
C ARG A 93 0.12 8.78 12.20
N GLU A 94 -0.42 7.77 12.86
CA GLU A 94 -1.15 7.95 14.10
C GLU A 94 -0.18 8.07 15.29
N PRO A 95 -0.18 9.20 16.02
CA PRO A 95 0.76 9.40 17.13
C PRO A 95 0.65 8.33 18.22
N TRP A 96 -0.57 7.83 18.49
CA TRP A 96 -0.80 6.82 19.52
C TRP A 96 -0.20 5.45 19.11
N LEU A 97 -0.15 5.13 17.82
CA LEU A 97 0.44 3.89 17.32
C LEU A 97 1.95 3.91 17.54
N ILE A 98 2.61 5.00 17.12
CA ILE A 98 4.06 5.17 17.31
C ILE A 98 4.41 5.06 18.79
N ALA A 99 3.67 5.77 19.66
CA ALA A 99 3.87 5.66 21.10
C ALA A 99 3.69 4.22 21.62
N THR A 100 2.71 3.48 21.10
CA THR A 100 2.50 2.07 21.47
C THR A 100 3.67 1.20 21.02
N LEU A 101 4.11 1.33 19.77
CA LEU A 101 5.24 0.58 19.21
C LEU A 101 6.55 0.87 19.96
N GLU A 102 6.82 2.13 20.28
CA GLU A 102 7.97 2.55 21.08
C GLU A 102 7.92 1.97 22.49
N SER A 103 6.75 2.01 23.16
CA SER A 103 6.57 1.45 24.50
C SER A 103 6.83 -0.05 24.55
N GLU A 104 6.48 -0.76 23.47
CA GLU A 104 6.69 -2.19 23.29
C GLU A 104 8.08 -2.51 22.69
N ARG A 105 8.95 -1.50 22.56
CA ARG A 105 10.31 -1.57 21.99
C ARG A 105 10.36 -2.23 20.61
N ARG A 106 9.37 -1.93 19.78
CA ARG A 106 9.25 -2.46 18.41
C ARG A 106 9.90 -1.51 17.42
N THR A 107 10.69 -2.06 16.51
CA THR A 107 11.33 -1.29 15.44
C THR A 107 10.39 -1.20 14.25
N VAL A 108 10.16 0.02 13.77
CA VAL A 108 9.49 0.28 12.50
C VAL A 108 10.55 0.59 11.46
N VAL A 109 10.52 -0.11 10.33
CA VAL A 109 11.36 0.20 9.17
C VAL A 109 10.47 0.85 8.12
N MET A 110 10.69 2.13 7.87
CA MET A 110 10.00 2.86 6.81
C MET A 110 10.61 2.46 5.47
N LEU A 111 9.75 2.01 4.55
CA LEU A 111 10.12 1.71 3.17
C LEU A 111 9.73 2.89 2.29
N SER A 112 10.64 3.84 2.13
CA SER A 112 10.39 5.08 1.39
C SER A 112 10.24 4.82 -0.11
N VAL A 113 9.44 5.66 -0.78
CA VAL A 113 9.24 5.60 -2.23
C VAL A 113 10.54 5.93 -2.95
N THR A 114 10.84 5.18 -4.03
CA THR A 114 12.05 5.42 -4.84
C THR A 114 11.90 6.69 -5.66
N LYS A 115 12.43 7.78 -5.15
CA LYS A 115 12.30 9.11 -5.75
C LYS A 115 12.95 9.20 -7.14
N PHE A 116 12.23 9.71 -8.14
CA PHE A 116 12.82 10.01 -9.45
C PHE A 116 13.33 11.44 -9.59
N PHE A 117 12.76 12.41 -8.89
CA PHE A 117 13.10 13.82 -9.05
C PHE A 117 13.25 14.51 -7.71
N PRO A 118 14.26 15.37 -7.49
CA PRO A 118 14.23 16.40 -6.45
C PRO A 118 12.90 17.15 -6.43
N LYS A 119 12.39 17.53 -5.23
CA LYS A 119 11.15 18.31 -5.09
C LYS A 119 11.12 19.53 -6.02
N VAL A 120 12.24 20.26 -6.10
CA VAL A 120 12.40 21.45 -6.95
C VAL A 120 12.34 21.17 -8.46
N LEU A 121 12.53 19.91 -8.88
CA LEU A 121 12.49 19.47 -10.28
C LEU A 121 11.24 18.64 -10.62
N ALA A 122 10.43 18.24 -9.63
CA ALA A 122 9.39 17.22 -9.78
C ALA A 122 8.28 17.54 -10.81
N HIS A 123 8.06 18.83 -11.11
CA HIS A 123 7.09 19.29 -12.10
C HIS A 123 7.72 19.99 -13.30
N GLN A 124 9.05 19.96 -13.43
CA GLN A 124 9.71 20.56 -14.59
C GLN A 124 9.62 19.58 -15.79
N PRO A 125 9.12 20.03 -16.96
CA PRO A 125 8.91 19.14 -18.11
C PRO A 125 10.17 18.42 -18.59
N ASP A 126 11.32 19.10 -18.54
CA ASP A 126 12.60 18.61 -19.04
C ASP A 126 13.55 18.16 -17.92
N ALA A 127 13.02 17.91 -16.72
CA ALA A 127 13.84 17.38 -15.64
C ALA A 127 14.29 15.95 -15.96
N GLU A 128 15.59 15.73 -15.83
CA GLU A 128 16.15 14.39 -15.91
C GLU A 128 15.94 13.66 -14.58
N PRO A 129 15.46 12.41 -14.61
CA PRO A 129 15.30 11.63 -13.40
C PRO A 129 16.66 11.24 -12.83
N ILE A 130 16.69 10.93 -11.53
CA ILE A 130 17.83 10.32 -10.86
C ILE A 130 18.04 8.94 -11.48
N GLN A 131 18.93 8.85 -12.46
CA GLN A 131 19.10 7.68 -13.32
C GLN A 131 19.37 6.40 -12.53
N LYS A 132 20.18 6.48 -11.47
CA LYS A 132 20.44 5.36 -10.55
C LYS A 132 19.15 4.74 -9.99
N ASN A 133 18.16 5.57 -9.66
CA ASN A 133 16.89 5.11 -9.07
C ASN A 133 15.99 4.47 -10.13
N VAL A 134 16.04 4.96 -11.37
CA VAL A 134 15.36 4.34 -12.50
C VAL A 134 15.95 2.95 -12.78
N GLU A 135 17.27 2.85 -12.87
CA GLU A 135 17.99 1.59 -13.14
C GLU A 135 17.72 0.51 -12.07
N ILE A 136 17.63 0.89 -10.80
CA ILE A 136 17.28 -0.04 -9.72
C ILE A 136 15.89 -0.66 -9.97
N LEU A 137 14.92 0.16 -10.38
CA LEU A 137 13.57 -0.31 -10.65
C LEU A 137 13.46 -1.05 -11.99
N GLU A 138 14.21 -0.68 -13.01
CA GLU A 138 14.34 -1.45 -14.25
C GLU A 138 14.87 -2.86 -13.96
N ALA A 139 15.95 -2.98 -13.18
CA ALA A 139 16.51 -4.27 -12.78
C ALA A 139 15.55 -5.14 -11.93
N MET A 140 14.58 -4.51 -11.25
CA MET A 140 13.51 -5.24 -10.55
C MET A 140 12.45 -5.77 -11.51
N LEU A 141 12.21 -5.09 -12.62
CA LEU A 141 11.29 -5.54 -13.67
C LEU A 141 11.90 -6.68 -14.50
N ASP A 142 13.21 -6.62 -14.78
CA ASP A 142 13.97 -7.66 -15.51
C ASP A 142 13.92 -9.03 -14.79
N LYS A 143 13.79 -9.02 -13.46
CA LYS A 143 13.62 -10.24 -12.65
C LYS A 143 12.23 -10.89 -12.79
N ARG A 144 11.26 -10.19 -13.39
CA ARG A 144 9.85 -10.60 -13.46
C ARG A 144 9.39 -10.83 -14.89
N ILE A 145 9.95 -10.10 -15.85
CA ILE A 145 9.60 -10.19 -17.26
C ILE A 145 10.89 -10.26 -18.07
N ASP A 146 10.94 -11.21 -18.99
CA ASP A 146 12.06 -11.34 -19.92
C ASP A 146 12.18 -10.07 -20.77
N ASP A 147 13.39 -9.52 -20.88
CA ASP A 147 13.69 -8.32 -21.68
C ASP A 147 13.23 -8.45 -23.14
N ALA A 148 13.17 -9.67 -23.69
CA ALA A 148 12.70 -9.89 -25.05
C ALA A 148 11.21 -9.56 -25.24
N LEU A 149 10.41 -9.55 -24.16
CA LEU A 149 8.97 -9.35 -24.16
C LEU A 149 8.54 -7.89 -23.97
N ILE A 150 9.47 -6.96 -23.71
CA ILE A 150 9.18 -5.54 -23.50
C ILE A 150 10.07 -4.70 -24.43
N GLU A 151 9.51 -3.66 -25.03
CA GLU A 151 10.34 -2.68 -25.73
C GLU A 151 11.16 -1.83 -24.74
N PRO A 152 12.46 -1.56 -24.97
CA PRO A 152 13.31 -0.86 -24.00
C PRO A 152 12.75 0.49 -23.52
N ASP A 153 12.21 1.30 -24.42
CA ASP A 153 11.62 2.60 -24.07
C ASP A 153 10.34 2.45 -23.22
N VAL A 154 9.60 1.36 -23.42
CA VAL A 154 8.37 1.05 -22.68
C VAL A 154 8.70 0.55 -21.28
N LYS A 155 9.78 -0.23 -21.13
CA LYS A 155 10.31 -0.65 -19.82
C LYS A 155 10.56 0.57 -18.92
N ARG A 156 11.29 1.56 -19.45
CA ARG A 156 11.55 2.82 -18.75
C ARG A 156 10.26 3.57 -18.41
N GLN A 157 9.30 3.63 -19.35
CA GLN A 157 8.02 4.30 -19.10
C GLN A 157 7.18 3.62 -17.99
N ILE A 158 7.15 2.28 -17.93
CA ILE A 158 6.49 1.54 -16.84
C ILE A 158 7.08 1.94 -15.48
N VAL A 159 8.42 2.01 -15.41
CA VAL A 159 9.13 2.44 -14.21
C VAL A 159 8.72 3.87 -13.82
N MET A 160 8.78 4.82 -14.76
CA MET A 160 8.45 6.22 -14.50
C MET A 160 6.99 6.41 -14.07
N LEU A 161 6.05 5.68 -14.69
CA LEU A 161 4.61 5.77 -14.38
C LEU A 161 4.24 5.19 -13.00
N SER A 162 5.11 4.38 -12.40
CA SER A 162 4.91 3.86 -11.03
C SER A 162 5.08 4.91 -9.93
N GLY A 163 5.65 6.08 -10.27
CA GLY A 163 5.99 7.11 -9.28
C GLY A 163 7.07 6.67 -8.28
N GLY A 164 7.82 5.60 -8.56
CA GLY A 164 8.82 5.06 -7.66
C GLY A 164 8.29 4.02 -6.67
N VAL A 165 7.01 3.66 -6.77
CA VAL A 165 6.37 2.66 -5.93
C VAL A 165 6.48 1.30 -6.61
N LEU A 166 7.30 0.40 -6.06
CA LEU A 166 7.53 -0.94 -6.61
C LEU A 166 6.21 -1.72 -6.83
N ARG A 167 5.25 -1.58 -5.90
CA ARG A 167 3.93 -2.21 -6.03
C ARG A 167 3.18 -1.71 -7.27
N GLU A 168 3.19 -0.40 -7.52
CA GLU A 168 2.50 0.16 -8.69
C GLU A 168 3.24 -0.17 -10.00
N GLN A 169 4.57 -0.29 -9.96
CA GLN A 169 5.34 -0.80 -11.10
C GLN A 169 4.88 -2.21 -11.47
N VAL A 170 4.82 -3.13 -10.50
CA VAL A 170 4.39 -4.51 -10.71
C VAL A 170 2.93 -4.55 -11.18
N ARG A 171 2.06 -3.73 -10.59
CA ARG A 171 0.65 -3.63 -10.97
C ARG A 171 0.48 -3.16 -12.43
N LEU A 172 1.22 -2.14 -12.84
CA LEU A 172 1.18 -1.64 -14.22
C LEU A 172 1.75 -2.66 -15.22
N ALA A 173 2.85 -3.33 -14.87
CA ALA A 173 3.41 -4.39 -15.70
C ALA A 173 2.43 -5.58 -15.84
N GLN A 174 1.77 -5.98 -14.75
CA GLN A 174 0.73 -7.01 -14.78
C GLN A 174 -0.45 -6.60 -15.67
N GLU A 175 -0.88 -5.34 -15.62
CA GLU A 175 -1.94 -4.82 -16.48
C GLU A 175 -1.51 -4.83 -17.96
N CYS A 176 -0.25 -4.49 -18.26
CA CYS A 176 0.31 -4.63 -19.62
C CYS A 176 0.25 -6.09 -20.10
N CYS A 177 0.66 -7.05 -19.26
CA CYS A 177 0.53 -8.48 -19.58
C CYS A 177 -0.94 -8.88 -19.83
N ARG A 178 -1.89 -8.32 -19.06
CA ARG A 178 -3.33 -8.59 -19.25
C ARG A 178 -3.82 -8.08 -20.61
N GLU A 179 -3.40 -6.89 -21.02
CA GLU A 179 -3.69 -6.34 -22.35
C GLU A 179 -3.04 -7.19 -23.45
N CYS A 180 -1.80 -7.64 -23.29
CA CYS A 180 -1.18 -8.58 -24.24
C CYS A 180 -2.00 -9.87 -24.39
N MET A 181 -2.46 -10.44 -23.27
CA MET A 181 -3.29 -11.65 -23.27
C MET A 181 -4.68 -11.43 -23.89
N LEU A 182 -5.18 -10.19 -23.92
CA LEU A 182 -6.40 -9.84 -24.64
C LEU A 182 -6.12 -9.79 -26.15
N GLU A 183 -5.03 -9.13 -26.56
CA GLU A 183 -4.61 -9.03 -27.96
C GLU A 183 -4.35 -10.40 -28.59
N LEU A 184 -3.68 -11.32 -27.89
CA LEU A 184 -3.47 -12.69 -28.38
C LEU A 184 -4.77 -13.48 -28.53
N ARG A 185 -5.79 -13.19 -27.71
CA ARG A 185 -7.11 -13.82 -27.84
C ARG A 185 -7.87 -13.32 -29.06
N ILE A 186 -7.70 -12.03 -29.40
CA ILE A 186 -8.29 -11.41 -30.58
C ILE A 186 -7.54 -11.86 -31.85
N ASN A 187 -6.21 -11.87 -31.80
CA ASN A 187 -5.32 -12.15 -32.92
C ASN A 187 -4.50 -13.42 -32.67
N GLN A 188 -5.14 -14.59 -32.77
CA GLN A 188 -4.56 -15.89 -32.37
C GLN A 188 -3.32 -16.32 -33.18
N GLU A 189 -3.13 -15.77 -34.38
CA GLU A 189 -1.97 -16.08 -35.22
C GLU A 189 -0.73 -15.22 -34.89
N ARG A 190 -0.89 -14.17 -34.06
CA ARG A 190 0.22 -13.29 -33.67
C ARG A 190 1.12 -14.02 -32.66
N THR A 191 2.41 -14.10 -32.97
CA THR A 191 3.41 -14.83 -32.17
C THR A 191 4.55 -13.95 -31.66
N ASP A 192 4.63 -12.70 -32.13
CA ASP A 192 5.70 -11.74 -31.88
C ASP A 192 5.26 -10.58 -30.97
N LEU A 193 4.17 -10.75 -30.23
CA LEU A 193 3.63 -9.70 -29.36
C LEU A 193 4.60 -9.36 -28.22
N LYS A 194 4.85 -8.07 -28.06
CA LYS A 194 5.60 -7.49 -26.94
C LYS A 194 4.74 -6.47 -26.21
N ILE A 195 5.16 -6.13 -25.01
CA ILE A 195 4.68 -4.94 -24.31
C ILE A 195 5.31 -3.73 -25.02
N ASP A 196 4.53 -3.16 -25.93
CA ASP A 196 4.84 -1.96 -26.70
C ASP A 196 4.12 -0.72 -26.12
N ALA A 197 4.33 0.44 -26.74
CA ALA A 197 3.72 1.68 -26.30
C ALA A 197 2.18 1.69 -26.37
N ALA A 198 1.57 0.92 -27.27
CA ALA A 198 0.11 0.83 -27.40
C ALA A 198 -0.48 0.00 -26.24
N ILE A 199 0.14 -1.12 -25.92
CA ILE A 199 -0.20 -1.95 -24.75
C ILE A 199 -0.08 -1.12 -23.47
N LEU A 200 1.04 -0.42 -23.27
CA LEU A 200 1.24 0.43 -22.10
C LEU A 200 0.17 1.51 -21.98
N LYS A 201 -0.19 2.16 -23.09
CA LYS A 201 -1.21 3.20 -23.12
C LYS A 201 -2.57 2.69 -22.65
N GLU A 202 -3.01 1.53 -23.12
CA GLU A 202 -4.29 0.93 -22.69
C GLU A 202 -4.23 0.47 -21.23
N ALA A 203 -3.12 -0.14 -20.80
CA ALA A 203 -2.91 -0.53 -19.41
C ALA A 203 -2.95 0.69 -18.45
N ALA A 204 -2.20 1.75 -18.77
CA ALA A 204 -2.17 2.99 -18.00
C ALA A 204 -3.55 3.65 -17.93
N LYS A 205 -4.28 3.68 -19.05
CA LYS A 205 -5.67 4.18 -19.11
C LYS A 205 -6.61 3.38 -18.21
N ASN A 206 -6.49 2.05 -18.18
CA ASN A 206 -7.32 1.20 -17.33
C ASN A 206 -7.05 1.47 -15.84
N LEU A 207 -5.79 1.54 -15.43
CA LEU A 207 -5.44 1.87 -14.04
C LEU A 207 -5.85 3.29 -13.65
N ARG A 208 -5.65 4.28 -14.53
CA ARG A 208 -6.13 5.64 -14.31
C ARG A 208 -7.65 5.71 -14.12
N ASN A 209 -8.40 4.95 -14.91
CA ASN A 209 -9.86 4.86 -14.75
C ASN A 209 -10.25 4.20 -13.43
N GLN A 210 -9.45 3.27 -12.90
CA GLN A 210 -9.68 2.71 -11.57
C GLN A 210 -9.52 3.78 -10.48
N PHE A 211 -8.45 4.60 -10.53
CA PHE A 211 -8.30 5.76 -9.64
C PHE A 211 -9.49 6.73 -9.76
N ALA A 212 -9.93 7.03 -10.98
CA ALA A 212 -10.99 8.00 -11.21
C ALA A 212 -12.36 7.57 -10.64
N ARG A 213 -12.67 6.26 -10.58
CA ARG A 213 -13.97 5.74 -10.15
C ARG A 213 -14.28 5.99 -8.68
N THR A 214 -13.24 6.03 -7.86
CA THR A 214 -13.31 6.14 -6.40
C THR A 214 -13.13 7.58 -5.91
N LEU A 215 -12.82 8.52 -6.80
CA LEU A 215 -12.63 9.93 -6.44
C LEU A 215 -13.96 10.72 -6.49
N GLY A 216 -14.41 11.18 -5.32
CA GLY A 216 -15.45 12.21 -5.20
C GLY A 216 -14.92 13.61 -5.54
N THR A 217 -15.83 14.57 -5.81
CA THR A 217 -15.47 15.94 -6.22
C THR A 217 -14.53 16.63 -5.22
N GLN A 218 -14.79 16.49 -3.91
CA GLN A 218 -13.99 17.11 -2.85
C GLN A 218 -12.52 16.63 -2.86
N LEU A 219 -12.28 15.37 -3.24
CA LEU A 219 -10.93 14.81 -3.29
C LEU A 219 -10.11 15.39 -4.45
N TYR A 220 -10.73 15.86 -5.53
CA TYR A 220 -10.00 16.51 -6.62
C TYR A 220 -9.39 17.85 -6.20
N ASP A 221 -10.07 18.63 -5.36
CA ASP A 221 -9.55 19.88 -4.83
C ASP A 221 -8.34 19.63 -3.92
N LEU A 222 -8.45 18.63 -3.03
CA LEU A 222 -7.34 18.21 -2.16
C LEU A 222 -6.13 17.70 -2.95
N LEU A 223 -6.35 16.92 -4.02
CA LEU A 223 -5.28 16.46 -4.92
C LEU A 223 -4.60 17.63 -5.63
N LYS A 224 -5.38 18.60 -6.12
CA LYS A 224 -4.85 19.80 -6.77
C LYS A 224 -3.99 20.62 -5.81
N GLU A 225 -4.49 20.88 -4.61
CA GLU A 225 -3.75 21.65 -3.60
C GLU A 225 -2.48 20.94 -3.15
N THR A 226 -2.54 19.62 -2.99
CA THR A 226 -1.36 18.78 -2.69
C THR A 226 -0.32 18.84 -3.81
N TYR A 227 -0.76 18.82 -5.07
CA TYR A 227 0.13 18.98 -6.22
C TYR A 227 0.81 20.35 -6.22
N GLU A 228 0.06 21.44 -6.06
CA GLU A 228 0.61 22.80 -6.15
C GLU A 228 1.58 23.15 -5.02
N SER A 229 1.39 22.60 -3.84
CA SER A 229 2.17 22.94 -2.64
C SER A 229 3.14 21.85 -2.17
N PHE A 230 3.09 20.66 -2.79
CA PHE A 230 3.78 19.43 -2.34
C PHE A 230 3.43 19.00 -0.91
N THR A 231 2.28 19.44 -0.38
CA THR A 231 1.78 19.10 0.95
C THR A 231 0.27 19.23 1.00
N PRO A 232 -0.46 18.41 1.76
CA PRO A 232 -1.87 18.70 2.01
C PRO A 232 -2.04 19.91 2.94
N PRO A 233 -3.26 20.48 3.02
CA PRO A 233 -3.62 21.49 4.02
C PRO A 233 -3.57 20.93 5.44
N ASP A 234 -4.05 19.69 5.60
CA ASP A 234 -4.05 18.94 6.85
C ASP A 234 -3.60 17.50 6.61
N ILE A 235 -2.39 17.20 7.08
CA ILE A 235 -1.76 15.88 7.00
C ILE A 235 -2.50 14.80 7.82
N LYS A 236 -3.39 15.21 8.73
CA LYS A 236 -4.18 14.32 9.60
C LYS A 236 -5.62 14.17 9.12
N SER A 237 -6.03 14.87 8.07
CA SER A 237 -7.39 14.74 7.55
C SER A 237 -7.65 13.31 7.05
N ALA A 238 -8.85 12.80 7.34
CA ALA A 238 -9.24 11.43 6.95
C ALA A 238 -9.15 11.24 5.42
N ASP A 239 -9.59 12.24 4.66
CA ASP A 239 -9.52 12.27 3.20
C ASP A 239 -8.07 12.15 2.69
N PHE A 240 -7.14 12.88 3.30
CA PHE A 240 -5.72 12.78 2.93
C PHE A 240 -5.12 11.40 3.25
N LEU A 241 -5.44 10.86 4.44
CA LEU A 241 -4.99 9.51 4.82
C LEU A 241 -5.56 8.44 3.87
N GLU A 242 -6.79 8.61 3.39
CA GLU A 242 -7.39 7.75 2.36
C GLU A 242 -6.64 7.85 1.03
N LEU A 243 -6.32 9.08 0.58
CA LEU A 243 -5.54 9.30 -0.64
C LEU A 243 -4.13 8.71 -0.57
N LEU A 244 -3.48 8.74 0.59
CA LEU A 244 -2.18 8.09 0.81
C LEU A 244 -2.29 6.57 0.83
N HIS A 245 -3.27 6.03 1.56
CA HIS A 245 -3.50 4.58 1.62
C HIS A 245 -3.79 4.00 0.24
N GLY A 246 -4.58 4.71 -0.56
CA GLY A 246 -4.89 4.36 -1.94
C GLY A 246 -3.82 4.70 -2.96
N LEU A 247 -2.66 5.23 -2.55
CA LEU A 247 -1.55 5.65 -3.42
C LEU A 247 -1.93 6.70 -4.48
N TYR A 248 -2.93 7.53 -4.22
CA TYR A 248 -3.20 8.72 -5.06
C TYR A 248 -2.13 9.79 -4.83
N VAL A 249 -1.74 9.94 -3.56
CA VAL A 249 -0.65 10.77 -3.10
C VAL A 249 0.48 9.85 -2.64
N LEU A 250 1.70 10.19 -3.03
CA LEU A 250 2.93 9.50 -2.68
C LEU A 250 3.73 10.37 -1.72
N GLU A 251 4.27 9.75 -0.67
CA GLU A 251 5.21 10.39 0.24
C GLU A 251 6.63 10.13 -0.24
N TYR A 252 7.41 11.21 -0.33
CA TYR A 252 8.83 11.15 -0.61
C TYR A 252 9.60 11.72 0.58
N GLU A 253 10.75 11.12 0.86
CA GLU A 253 11.60 11.49 1.98
C GLU A 253 13.01 11.78 1.45
N ASN A 254 13.48 13.03 1.62
CA ASN A 254 14.87 13.41 1.39
C ASN A 254 15.23 14.65 2.23
N ASP A 255 15.88 14.46 3.37
CA ASP A 255 16.13 15.51 4.39
C ASP A 255 14.85 16.17 4.97
N GLU A 256 13.76 16.24 4.19
CA GLU A 256 12.43 16.72 4.52
C GLU A 256 11.36 15.81 3.88
N LEU A 257 10.20 15.78 4.51
CA LEU A 257 9.00 15.07 4.06
C LEU A 257 8.24 15.92 3.04
N TRP A 258 7.83 15.33 1.92
CA TRP A 258 6.97 16.01 0.95
C TRP A 258 6.10 15.03 0.19
N TYR A 259 5.07 15.57 -0.45
CA TYR A 259 4.02 14.81 -1.09
C TYR A 259 3.88 15.21 -2.54
N ASP A 260 3.59 14.24 -3.40
CA ASP A 260 3.20 14.53 -4.77
C ASP A 260 2.22 13.47 -5.24
N LEU A 261 1.58 13.72 -6.37
CA LEU A 261 0.59 12.80 -6.91
C LEU A 261 1.25 11.61 -7.61
N HIS A 262 0.59 10.46 -7.57
CA HIS A 262 0.94 9.34 -8.43
C HIS A 262 0.87 9.77 -9.91
N PRO A 263 1.80 9.35 -10.80
CA PRO A 263 1.83 9.83 -12.19
C PRO A 263 0.52 9.65 -12.97
N LEU A 264 -0.16 8.50 -12.80
CA LEU A 264 -1.49 8.28 -13.39
C LEU A 264 -2.57 9.21 -12.84
N VAL A 265 -2.45 9.66 -11.59
CA VAL A 265 -3.36 10.64 -10.98
C VAL A 265 -3.05 12.05 -11.47
N LYS A 266 -1.77 12.41 -11.68
CA LYS A 266 -1.39 13.67 -12.37
C LYS A 266 -2.02 13.73 -13.76
N ASP A 267 -1.88 12.66 -14.54
CA ASP A 267 -2.48 12.56 -15.86
C ASP A 267 -4.01 12.71 -15.82
N LEU A 268 -4.67 12.10 -14.83
CA LEU A 268 -6.12 12.29 -14.60
C LEU A 268 -6.49 13.76 -14.35
N LEU A 269 -5.74 14.48 -13.52
CA LEU A 269 -6.00 15.90 -13.23
C LEU A 269 -5.74 16.79 -14.46
N ARG A 270 -4.69 16.50 -15.25
CA ARG A 270 -4.41 17.19 -16.52
C ARG A 270 -5.54 17.03 -17.53
N GLN A 271 -6.07 15.81 -17.69
CA GLN A 271 -7.21 15.57 -18.58
C GLN A 271 -8.47 16.34 -18.18
N ARG A 272 -8.60 16.68 -16.90
CA ARG A 272 -9.70 17.50 -16.37
C ARG A 272 -9.39 19.00 -16.38
N GLY A 273 -8.20 19.42 -16.80
CA GLY A 273 -7.77 20.82 -16.79
C GLY A 273 -7.56 21.41 -15.39
N LEU A 274 -7.31 20.57 -14.39
CA LEU A 274 -7.11 21.01 -13.00
C LEU A 274 -5.67 21.42 -12.70
N ILE A 275 -4.70 20.84 -13.42
CA ILE A 275 -3.27 21.14 -13.36
C ILE A 275 -2.68 21.22 -14.78
N ALA A 276 -1.51 21.84 -14.90
CA ALA A 276 -0.75 21.95 -16.15
C ALA A 276 -0.07 20.63 -16.57
#